data_AF-A0A1A0HJM7-F1
#
_entry.id   AF-A0A1A0HJM7-F1
#
_cell.length_a   1.000
_cell.length_b   1.000
_cell.length_c   1.000
_cell.angle_alpha   90.00
_cell.angle_beta   90.00
_cell.angle_gamma   90.00
#
_symmetry.space_group_name_H-M   'P 1'
#
loop_
_entity.id
_entity.type
_entity.pdbx_description
1 polymer ?
#
loop_
_entity_poly.entity_id
_entity_poly.type
_entity_poly.pdbx_seq_one_letter_code
_entity_poly.pdbx_strand_id
1 'polypeptide(L)'
;SGKVVSISLDVVSRETGRRVKTALAQLKISRLDGAAMLHLLAACEEGMFEAQLSPTKLKRAKTKKDLSNEEWEILSLFMFDANLVAETSAPDGFENVIFAGRLTSLEEYDPDTGELIGEELSETPPEFELFVRTGDRLPVEYGAMFLQHVDMDEVAHTDREKMDLLTWILEQSVQNLELQAELSKTRRRLEEIEAVLVQKERTIEEMESDYKTILRDMEDRFFQVLQSKKRKIAELEGDKVEDFGTLNQSYKERQKSNLKILHLEDIIVGEEHKKYGERSPKRDRKTRPMKRAP
;
A
#
# COMPACT_ATOMS: atom_id res chain seq x y z
N SER A 1 7.70 2.30 -27.98
CA SER A 1 8.27 2.98 -26.80
C SER A 1 8.73 1.93 -25.80
N GLY A 2 9.77 2.20 -25.02
CA GLY A 2 10.32 1.28 -24.03
C GLY A 2 10.58 2.00 -22.70
N LYS A 3 10.79 1.23 -21.64
CA LYS A 3 11.12 1.69 -20.28
C LYS A 3 12.60 1.45 -20.02
N VAL A 4 13.31 2.43 -19.48
CA VAL A 4 14.73 2.27 -19.09
C VAL A 4 14.81 2.27 -17.57
N VAL A 5 15.47 1.27 -16.98
CA VAL A 5 15.66 1.14 -15.54
C VAL A 5 17.10 0.81 -15.20
N SER A 6 17.59 1.39 -14.11
CA SER A 6 18.89 1.02 -13.55
C SER A 6 18.72 -0.15 -12.59
N ILE A 7 19.56 -1.18 -12.74
CA ILE A 7 19.50 -2.42 -11.96
C ILE A 7 20.83 -2.69 -11.28
N SER A 8 20.80 -3.34 -10.11
CA SER A 8 22.03 -3.78 -9.45
C SER A 8 22.68 -4.91 -10.24
N LEU A 9 23.98 -4.85 -10.51
CA LEU A 9 24.75 -5.86 -11.22
C LEU A 9 25.83 -6.43 -10.29
N ASP A 10 25.77 -7.73 -9.99
CA ASP A 10 26.86 -8.42 -9.31
C ASP A 10 27.82 -9.01 -10.35
N VAL A 11 29.08 -8.58 -10.32
CA VAL A 11 30.12 -9.09 -11.21
C VAL A 11 30.84 -10.24 -10.51
N VAL A 12 30.89 -11.39 -11.17
CA VAL A 12 31.44 -12.64 -10.64
C VAL A 12 32.56 -13.12 -11.56
N SER A 13 33.71 -13.42 -10.98
CA SER A 13 34.84 -13.99 -11.71
C SER A 13 34.52 -15.43 -12.08
N ARG A 14 34.64 -15.78 -13.37
CA ARG A 14 34.41 -17.13 -13.88
C ARG A 14 35.44 -18.13 -13.33
N GLU A 15 36.67 -17.70 -13.06
CA GLU A 15 37.72 -18.56 -12.53
C GLU A 15 37.50 -18.94 -11.05
N THR A 16 37.13 -17.96 -10.23
CA THR A 16 37.04 -18.14 -8.78
C THR A 16 35.61 -18.41 -8.30
N GLY A 17 34.61 -18.10 -9.13
CA GLY A 17 33.19 -18.10 -8.75
C GLY A 17 32.86 -17.07 -7.66
N ARG A 18 33.80 -16.18 -7.31
CA ARG A 18 33.62 -15.18 -6.27
C ARG A 18 33.09 -13.89 -6.86
N ARG A 19 32.24 -13.22 -6.09
CA ARG A 19 31.79 -11.86 -6.38
C ARG A 19 32.99 -10.92 -6.28
N VAL A 20 33.24 -10.20 -7.36
CA VAL A 20 34.33 -9.25 -7.53
C VAL A 20 33.85 -7.87 -7.09
N LYS A 21 32.75 -7.38 -7.68
CA LYS A 21 32.17 -6.07 -7.38
C LYS A 21 30.65 -6.08 -7.51
N THR A 22 30.05 -4.97 -7.10
CA THR A 22 28.67 -4.63 -7.44
C THR A 22 28.67 -3.30 -8.16
N ALA A 23 28.10 -3.30 -9.35
CA ALA A 23 27.94 -2.14 -10.21
C ALA A 23 26.46 -1.89 -10.50
N LEU A 24 26.19 -0.93 -11.37
CA LEU A 24 24.86 -0.67 -11.91
C LEU A 24 24.87 -0.99 -13.42
N ALA A 25 23.81 -1.61 -13.89
CA ALA A 25 23.55 -1.79 -15.32
C ALA A 25 22.29 -1.02 -15.72
N GLN A 26 22.25 -0.52 -16.96
CA GLN A 26 21.04 0.04 -17.53
C GLN A 26 20.30 -1.05 -18.31
N LEU A 27 19.01 -1.24 -18.02
CA LEU A 27 18.14 -2.20 -18.69
C LEU A 27 17.04 -1.44 -19.41
N LYS A 28 16.99 -1.57 -20.73
CA LYS A 28 15.90 -1.11 -21.58
C LYS A 28 14.95 -2.26 -21.89
N ILE A 29 13.67 -2.04 -21.62
CA ILE A 29 12.57 -2.97 -21.84
C ILE A 29 11.68 -2.38 -22.91
N SER A 30 11.54 -3.05 -24.05
CA SER A 30 10.67 -2.61 -25.14
C SER A 30 9.82 -3.76 -25.67
N ARG A 31 8.67 -3.43 -26.27
CA ARG A 31 7.84 -4.40 -26.98
C ARG A 31 8.02 -4.17 -28.47
N LEU A 32 8.28 -5.25 -29.23
CA LEU A 32 8.32 -5.16 -30.68
C LEU A 32 6.90 -5.03 -31.24
N ASP A 33 6.68 -4.02 -32.09
CA ASP A 33 5.37 -3.75 -32.69
C ASP A 33 4.89 -4.95 -33.52
N GLY A 34 3.66 -5.41 -33.25
CA GLY A 34 2.99 -6.48 -34.00
C GLY A 34 3.15 -7.90 -33.43
N ALA A 35 4.03 -8.12 -32.45
CA ALA A 35 4.15 -9.39 -31.74
C ALA A 35 4.16 -9.18 -30.22
N ALA A 36 3.60 -10.11 -29.45
CA ALA A 36 3.74 -10.12 -27.99
C ALA A 36 5.16 -10.51 -27.53
N MET A 37 6.19 -10.02 -28.24
CA MET A 37 7.59 -10.28 -27.96
C MET A 37 8.19 -9.10 -27.19
N LEU A 38 8.86 -9.45 -26.09
CA LEU A 38 9.62 -8.52 -25.26
C LEU A 38 11.07 -8.50 -25.75
N HIS A 39 11.61 -7.31 -25.89
CA HIS A 39 12.99 -7.06 -26.23
C HIS A 39 13.67 -6.36 -25.07
N LEU A 40 14.68 -7.03 -24.52
CA LEU A 40 15.48 -6.58 -23.40
C LEU A 40 16.88 -6.25 -23.90
N LEU A 41 17.35 -5.06 -23.59
CA LEU A 41 18.73 -4.63 -23.84
C LEU A 41 19.33 -4.19 -22.51
N ALA A 42 20.46 -4.78 -22.12
CA ALA A 42 21.21 -4.38 -20.95
C ALA A 42 22.55 -3.79 -21.37
N ALA A 43 23.01 -2.76 -20.66
CA ALA A 43 24.29 -2.11 -20.88
C ALA A 43 25.05 -2.02 -19.55
N CYS A 44 26.33 -2.41 -19.56
CA CYS A 44 27.27 -2.22 -18.47
C CYS A 44 28.68 -1.91 -19.00
N GLU A 45 29.67 -1.80 -18.11
CA GLU A 45 31.05 -1.45 -18.47
C GLU A 45 31.66 -2.46 -19.46
N GLU A 46 31.31 -3.73 -19.32
CA GLU A 46 31.82 -4.84 -20.12
C GLU A 46 31.10 -5.03 -21.47
N GLY A 47 30.02 -4.28 -21.74
CA GLY A 47 29.37 -4.29 -23.06
C GLY A 47 27.84 -4.25 -23.03
N MET A 48 27.27 -4.64 -24.17
CA MET A 48 25.83 -4.64 -24.43
C MET A 48 25.31 -6.07 -24.52
N PHE A 49 24.12 -6.32 -23.97
CA PHE A 49 23.52 -7.65 -23.92
C PHE A 49 22.06 -7.60 -24.35
N GLU A 50 21.60 -8.58 -25.12
CA GLU A 50 20.26 -8.63 -25.68
C GLU A 50 19.53 -9.94 -25.33
N ALA A 51 18.23 -9.84 -25.05
CA ALA A 51 17.34 -10.99 -25.07
C ALA A 51 16.00 -10.66 -25.75
N GLN A 52 15.55 -11.58 -26.61
CA GLN A 52 14.21 -11.56 -27.18
C GLN A 52 13.37 -12.69 -26.59
N LEU A 53 12.36 -12.29 -25.82
CA LEU A 53 11.49 -13.18 -25.05
C LEU A 53 10.10 -13.23 -25.67
N SER A 54 9.77 -14.39 -26.22
CA SER A 54 8.38 -14.74 -26.53
C SER A 54 7.60 -15.01 -25.24
N PRO A 55 6.25 -14.99 -25.27
CA PRO A 55 5.43 -15.34 -24.11
C PRO A 55 5.75 -16.73 -23.56
N THR A 56 6.11 -17.67 -24.45
CA THR A 56 6.52 -19.03 -24.06
C THR A 56 7.87 -19.08 -23.36
N LYS A 57 8.86 -18.29 -23.81
CA LYS A 57 10.16 -18.17 -23.13
C LYS A 57 9.99 -17.51 -21.76
N LEU A 58 9.15 -16.48 -21.67
CA LEU A 58 8.88 -15.78 -20.42
C LEU A 58 8.23 -16.72 -19.38
N LYS A 59 7.27 -17.57 -19.79
CA LYS A 59 6.69 -18.59 -18.89
C LYS A 59 7.72 -19.61 -18.41
N ARG A 60 8.72 -19.95 -19.23
CA ARG A 60 9.80 -20.89 -18.89
C ARG A 60 10.91 -20.27 -18.03
N ALA A 61 11.03 -18.94 -18.01
CA ALA A 61 12.01 -18.23 -17.20
C ALA A 61 11.72 -18.27 -15.68
N LYS A 62 10.55 -18.80 -15.29
CA LYS A 62 10.17 -19.01 -13.91
C LYS A 62 11.06 -20.06 -13.24
N THR A 63 11.71 -19.68 -12.15
CA THR A 63 12.65 -20.54 -11.41
C THR A 63 11.96 -21.23 -10.23
N LYS A 64 11.05 -20.53 -9.54
CA LYS A 64 10.41 -21.03 -8.32
C LYS A 64 9.19 -21.90 -8.62
N LYS A 65 9.20 -23.14 -8.11
CA LYS A 65 8.09 -24.10 -8.28
C LYS A 65 6.83 -23.72 -7.48
N ASP A 66 6.99 -23.01 -6.37
CA ASP A 66 5.89 -22.67 -5.46
C ASP A 66 5.06 -21.47 -5.92
N LEU A 67 5.62 -20.62 -6.79
CA LEU A 67 4.85 -19.57 -7.44
C LEU A 67 3.87 -20.24 -8.41
N SER A 68 2.62 -19.81 -8.51
CA SER A 68 1.70 -20.31 -9.54
C SER A 68 2.07 -19.76 -10.93
N ASN A 69 1.53 -20.34 -12.01
CA ASN A 69 1.77 -19.77 -13.34
C ASN A 69 1.00 -18.46 -13.55
N GLU A 70 -0.17 -18.34 -12.92
CA GLU A 70 -1.01 -17.14 -12.98
C GLU A 70 -0.33 -15.96 -12.29
N GLU A 71 0.20 -16.14 -11.06
CA GLU A 71 0.96 -15.11 -10.36
C GLU A 71 2.22 -14.69 -11.13
N TRP A 72 2.92 -15.64 -11.76
CA TRP A 72 4.07 -15.32 -12.61
C TRP A 72 3.68 -14.49 -13.83
N GLU A 73 2.57 -14.83 -14.48
CA GLU A 73 2.07 -14.05 -15.62
C GLU A 73 1.72 -12.62 -15.21
N ILE A 74 0.99 -12.45 -14.09
CA ILE A 74 0.65 -11.13 -13.54
C ILE A 74 1.93 -10.35 -13.18
N LEU A 75 2.87 -10.98 -12.49
CA LEU A 75 4.15 -10.36 -12.12
C LEU A 75 4.95 -9.93 -13.35
N SER A 76 4.98 -10.78 -14.38
CA SER A 76 5.69 -10.49 -15.62
C SER A 76 5.03 -9.35 -16.41
N LEU A 77 3.70 -9.26 -16.40
CA LEU A 77 2.98 -8.15 -17.01
C LEU A 77 3.29 -6.83 -16.31
N PHE A 78 3.37 -6.83 -14.98
CA PHE A 78 3.73 -5.66 -14.17
C PHE A 78 5.21 -5.25 -14.39
N MET A 79 6.15 -6.19 -14.23
CA MET A 79 7.59 -5.89 -14.26
C MET A 79 8.07 -5.47 -15.66
N PHE A 80 7.53 -6.09 -16.71
CA PHE A 80 7.86 -5.82 -18.10
C PHE A 80 6.84 -4.90 -18.78
N ASP A 81 6.02 -4.16 -18.01
CA ASP A 81 5.23 -3.10 -18.59
C ASP A 81 6.16 -1.97 -19.06
N ALA A 82 6.08 -1.66 -20.35
CA ALA A 82 6.83 -0.57 -20.95
C ALA A 82 6.17 0.79 -20.64
N ASN A 83 4.91 0.80 -20.18
CA ASN A 83 4.20 2.00 -19.82
C ASN A 83 4.42 2.35 -18.35
N LEU A 84 5.30 3.32 -18.08
CA LEU A 84 5.58 3.83 -16.74
C LEU A 84 4.41 4.60 -16.10
N VAL A 85 3.49 5.10 -16.93
CA VAL A 85 2.36 5.95 -16.54
C VAL A 85 1.08 5.12 -16.34
N ALA A 86 1.07 3.85 -16.75
CA ALA A 86 -0.06 2.99 -16.45
C ALA A 86 -0.15 2.83 -14.92
N GLU A 87 -1.34 3.06 -14.36
CA GLU A 87 -1.68 2.73 -12.97
C GLU A 87 -1.77 1.20 -12.79
N THR A 88 -0.69 0.49 -13.08
CA THR A 88 -0.52 -0.91 -12.72
C THR A 88 0.06 -0.96 -11.32
N SER A 89 -0.81 -1.22 -10.34
CA SER A 89 -0.36 -1.51 -8.97
C SER A 89 0.44 -2.81 -8.95
N ALA A 90 1.46 -2.86 -8.09
CA ALA A 90 2.15 -4.12 -7.82
C ALA A 90 1.10 -5.16 -7.35
N PRO A 91 1.20 -6.43 -7.79
CA PRO A 91 0.30 -7.47 -7.32
C PRO A 91 0.49 -7.69 -5.81
N ASP A 92 -0.59 -8.03 -5.11
CA ASP A 92 -0.56 -8.27 -3.66
C ASP A 92 0.54 -9.28 -3.30
N GLY A 93 1.43 -8.90 -2.37
CA GLY A 93 2.56 -9.73 -1.95
C GLY A 93 3.83 -9.63 -2.82
N PHE A 94 3.82 -8.81 -3.88
CA PHE A 94 4.96 -8.59 -4.78
C PHE A 94 5.44 -7.14 -4.84
N GLU A 95 5.16 -6.34 -3.80
CA GLU A 95 5.50 -4.92 -3.73
C GLU A 95 7.02 -4.65 -3.79
N ASN A 96 7.84 -5.59 -3.29
CA ASN A 96 9.29 -5.44 -3.20
C ASN A 96 10.05 -6.13 -4.34
N VAL A 97 9.39 -6.46 -5.47
CA VAL A 97 10.07 -7.16 -6.57
C VAL A 97 10.91 -6.19 -7.40
N ILE A 98 12.16 -6.57 -7.66
CA ILE A 98 13.13 -5.79 -8.42
C ILE A 98 13.83 -6.64 -9.48
N PHE A 99 14.42 -5.95 -10.45
CA PHE A 99 15.40 -6.54 -11.38
C PHE A 99 16.80 -6.50 -10.78
N ALA A 100 17.57 -7.57 -10.99
CA ALA A 100 18.99 -7.62 -10.66
C ALA A 100 19.75 -8.40 -11.72
N GLY A 101 20.99 -8.02 -12.02
CA GLY A 101 21.87 -8.73 -12.94
C GLY A 101 22.97 -9.49 -12.21
N ARG A 102 23.46 -10.57 -12.83
CA ARG A 102 24.75 -11.21 -12.55
C ARG A 102 25.54 -11.25 -13.85
N LEU A 103 26.73 -10.68 -13.83
CA LEU A 103 27.69 -10.80 -14.93
C LEU A 103 28.76 -11.81 -14.53
N THR A 104 28.89 -12.88 -15.29
CA THR A 104 29.98 -13.86 -15.12
C THR A 104 31.03 -13.60 -16.17
N SER A 105 32.19 -13.10 -15.73
CA SER A 105 33.24 -12.57 -16.58
C SER A 105 34.58 -13.25 -16.34
N LEU A 106 35.41 -13.38 -17.38
CA LEU A 106 36.80 -13.83 -17.28
C LEU A 106 37.80 -12.68 -17.11
N GLU A 107 37.31 -11.44 -17.15
CA GLU A 107 38.17 -10.27 -17.00
C GLU A 107 38.84 -10.21 -15.62
N GLU A 108 40.03 -9.62 -15.60
CA GLU A 108 40.73 -9.29 -14.37
C GLU A 108 40.25 -7.93 -13.83
N TYR A 109 40.07 -7.86 -12.52
CA TYR A 109 39.65 -6.65 -11.84
C TYR A 109 40.60 -6.34 -10.69
N ASP A 110 40.84 -5.06 -10.45
CA ASP A 110 41.62 -4.58 -9.33
C ASP A 110 40.87 -4.90 -8.03
N PRO A 111 41.47 -5.65 -7.09
CA PRO A 111 40.81 -6.03 -5.85
C PRO A 111 40.50 -4.84 -4.93
N ASP A 112 41.20 -3.72 -5.06
CA ASP A 112 41.03 -2.54 -4.21
C ASP A 112 39.99 -1.56 -4.78
N THR A 113 39.96 -1.39 -6.11
CA THR A 113 39.06 -0.42 -6.79
C THR A 113 37.84 -1.09 -7.44
N GLY A 114 37.93 -2.37 -7.80
CA GLY A 114 36.94 -3.07 -8.62
C GLY A 114 36.94 -2.64 -10.09
N GLU A 115 37.91 -1.83 -10.51
CA GLU A 115 38.06 -1.42 -11.90
C GLU A 115 38.65 -2.56 -12.74
N LEU A 116 38.30 -2.57 -14.03
CA LEU A 116 38.84 -3.53 -14.98
C LEU A 116 40.36 -3.32 -15.14
N ILE A 117 41.15 -4.38 -15.01
CA ILE A 117 42.58 -4.35 -15.27
C ILE A 117 42.81 -4.72 -16.74
N GLY A 118 43.34 -3.78 -17.52
CA GLY A 118 43.64 -3.98 -18.95
C GLY A 118 42.64 -3.28 -19.87
N GLU A 119 43.12 -2.89 -21.05
CA GLU A 119 42.28 -2.24 -22.08
C GLU A 119 41.65 -3.25 -23.06
N GLU A 120 42.14 -4.50 -23.06
CA GLU A 120 41.66 -5.57 -23.95
C GLU A 120 40.74 -6.52 -23.18
N LEU A 121 39.50 -6.64 -23.64
CA LEU A 121 38.55 -7.64 -23.15
C LEU A 121 38.97 -9.03 -23.63
N SER A 122 38.69 -10.04 -22.81
CA SER A 122 38.91 -11.45 -23.14
C SER A 122 38.15 -11.87 -24.41
N GLU A 123 38.75 -12.77 -25.19
CA GLU A 123 38.14 -13.30 -26.43
C GLU A 123 36.81 -14.05 -26.18
N THR A 124 36.58 -14.47 -24.93
CA THR A 124 35.37 -15.17 -24.52
C THR A 124 34.34 -14.20 -23.97
N PRO A 125 33.15 -14.07 -24.58
CA PRO A 125 32.18 -13.09 -24.12
C PRO A 125 31.69 -13.41 -22.70
N PRO A 126 31.43 -12.36 -21.89
CA PRO A 126 30.85 -12.51 -20.57
C PRO A 126 29.38 -12.98 -20.66
N GLU A 127 28.90 -13.64 -19.61
CA GLU A 127 27.53 -14.14 -19.53
C GLU A 127 26.70 -13.24 -18.61
N PHE A 128 25.63 -12.65 -19.14
CA PHE A 128 24.72 -11.81 -18.37
C PHE A 128 23.44 -12.56 -18.05
N GLU A 129 23.11 -12.66 -16.76
CA GLU A 129 21.87 -13.25 -16.27
C GLU A 129 21.05 -12.19 -15.53
N LEU A 130 19.82 -11.97 -16.00
CA LEU A 130 18.85 -11.07 -15.39
C LEU A 130 17.90 -11.88 -14.50
N PHE A 131 17.75 -11.45 -13.26
CA PHE A 131 16.88 -12.02 -12.25
C PHE A 131 15.71 -11.10 -11.94
N VAL A 132 14.57 -11.72 -11.66
CA VAL A 132 13.43 -11.09 -11.00
C VAL A 132 13.39 -11.63 -9.58
N ARG A 133 13.68 -10.79 -8.59
CA ARG A 133 13.81 -11.20 -7.18
C ARG A 133 13.23 -10.18 -6.22
N THR A 134 12.97 -10.58 -4.97
CA THR A 134 12.64 -9.61 -3.92
C THR A 134 13.86 -8.77 -3.53
N GLY A 135 13.63 -7.51 -3.19
CA GLY A 135 14.62 -6.58 -2.64
C GLY A 135 14.90 -6.75 -1.14
N ASP A 136 14.41 -7.84 -0.53
CA ASP A 136 14.59 -8.10 0.90
C ASP A 136 16.03 -8.56 1.21
N ARG A 137 16.39 -8.55 2.50
CA ARG A 137 17.70 -9.00 2.98
C ARG A 137 18.05 -10.44 2.56
N LEU A 138 17.04 -11.28 2.39
CA LEU A 138 17.15 -12.61 1.80
C LEU A 138 16.37 -12.60 0.49
N PRO A 139 17.04 -12.33 -0.64
CA PRO A 139 16.35 -12.21 -1.92
C PRO A 139 15.78 -13.56 -2.33
N VAL A 140 14.50 -13.57 -2.68
CA VAL A 140 13.82 -14.74 -3.26
C VAL A 140 13.75 -14.53 -4.76
N GLU A 141 14.35 -15.44 -5.51
CA GLU A 141 14.34 -15.41 -6.98
C GLU A 141 13.05 -16.04 -7.52
N TYR A 142 12.33 -15.31 -8.36
CA TYR A 142 11.11 -15.77 -9.03
C TYR A 142 11.39 -16.23 -10.46
N GLY A 143 12.33 -15.57 -11.15
CA GLY A 143 12.72 -15.94 -12.50
C GLY A 143 14.13 -15.49 -12.86
N ALA A 144 14.71 -16.17 -13.83
CA ALA A 144 16.03 -15.89 -14.37
C ALA A 144 16.01 -15.99 -15.91
N MET A 145 16.75 -15.12 -16.57
CA MET A 145 16.86 -15.08 -18.02
C MET A 145 18.27 -14.68 -18.45
N PHE A 146 18.79 -15.36 -19.45
CA PHE A 146 20.10 -15.08 -20.01
C PHE A 146 19.99 -14.07 -21.15
N LEU A 147 20.86 -13.06 -21.11
CA LEU A 147 21.04 -12.09 -22.18
C LEU A 147 22.36 -12.42 -22.90
N GLN A 148 22.32 -12.39 -24.22
CA GLN A 148 23.46 -12.70 -25.08
C GLN A 148 24.28 -11.44 -25.31
N HIS A 149 25.60 -11.56 -25.24
CA HIS A 149 26.51 -10.47 -25.61
C HIS A 149 26.28 -10.07 -27.07
N VAL A 150 26.19 -8.77 -27.32
CA VAL A 150 26.03 -8.19 -28.64
C VAL A 150 27.35 -7.58 -29.06
N ASP A 151 27.93 -8.09 -30.14
CA ASP A 151 29.08 -7.45 -30.78
C ASP A 151 28.60 -6.22 -31.58
N MET A 152 28.88 -5.04 -31.06
CA MET A 152 28.46 -3.76 -31.65
C MET A 152 29.05 -3.54 -33.05
N ASP A 153 30.18 -4.18 -33.38
CA ASP A 153 30.82 -4.06 -34.69
C ASP A 153 30.03 -4.79 -35.79
N GLU A 154 29.28 -5.84 -35.43
CA GLU A 154 28.46 -6.63 -36.34
C GLU A 154 27.02 -6.10 -36.51
N VAL A 155 26.58 -5.17 -35.64
CA VAL A 155 25.22 -4.62 -35.67
C VAL A 155 25.03 -3.62 -36.82
N ALA A 156 23.93 -3.78 -37.57
CA ALA A 156 23.54 -2.86 -38.64
C ALA A 156 23.35 -1.43 -38.11
N HIS A 157 23.73 -0.41 -38.89
CA HIS A 157 23.64 1.00 -38.48
C HIS A 157 22.26 1.44 -37.97
N THR A 158 21.17 0.88 -38.51
CA THR A 158 19.80 1.20 -38.09
C THR A 158 19.43 0.64 -36.71
N ASP A 159 20.09 -0.43 -36.27
CA ASP A 159 19.86 -1.02 -34.94
C ASP A 159 20.84 -0.47 -33.90
N ARG A 160 21.99 0.07 -34.34
CA ARG A 160 22.92 0.79 -33.46
C ARG A 160 22.27 1.99 -32.77
N GLU A 161 21.41 2.75 -33.48
CA GLU A 161 20.68 3.88 -32.87
C GLU A 161 19.78 3.42 -31.71
N LYS A 162 19.22 2.21 -31.77
CA LYS A 162 18.39 1.65 -30.67
C LYS A 162 19.22 1.21 -29.48
N MET A 163 20.50 0.88 -29.71
CA MET A 163 21.47 0.42 -28.72
C MET A 163 22.33 1.58 -28.16
N ASP A 164 22.14 2.80 -28.66
CA ASP A 164 22.87 3.98 -28.19
C ASP A 164 22.40 4.41 -26.79
N LEU A 165 23.34 4.42 -25.85
CA LEU A 165 23.11 4.84 -24.46
C LEU A 165 22.69 6.30 -24.34
N LEU A 166 23.16 7.20 -25.21
CA LEU A 166 22.75 8.60 -25.18
C LEU A 166 21.27 8.73 -25.52
N THR A 167 20.81 7.95 -26.51
CA THR A 167 19.39 7.84 -26.85
C THR A 167 18.58 7.30 -25.67
N TRP A 168 19.10 6.33 -24.90
CA TRP A 168 18.43 5.82 -23.70
C TRP A 168 18.33 6.87 -22.60
N ILE A 169 19.38 7.67 -22.39
CA ILE A 169 19.37 8.77 -21.42
C ILE A 169 18.33 9.83 -21.81
N LEU A 170 18.20 10.14 -23.10
CA LEU A 170 17.17 11.05 -23.59
C LEU A 170 15.78 10.49 -23.34
N GLU A 171 15.54 9.21 -23.64
CA GLU A 171 14.28 8.53 -23.34
C GLU A 171 13.96 8.57 -21.83
N GLN A 172 14.95 8.28 -20.97
CA GLN A 172 14.78 8.34 -19.52
C GLN A 172 14.49 9.77 -19.04
N SER A 173 15.12 10.78 -19.64
CA SER A 173 14.83 12.19 -19.33
C SER A 173 13.40 12.57 -19.68
N VAL A 174 12.87 12.10 -20.82
CA VAL A 174 11.47 12.34 -21.20
C VAL A 174 10.52 11.65 -20.21
N GLN A 175 10.81 10.39 -19.85
CA GLN A 175 10.05 9.64 -18.85
C GLN A 175 10.02 10.36 -17.49
N ASN A 176 11.15 10.89 -17.04
CA ASN A 176 11.23 11.63 -15.79
C ASN A 176 10.39 12.91 -15.82
N LEU A 177 10.33 13.61 -16.96
CA LEU A 177 9.49 14.80 -17.11
C LEU A 177 8.00 14.45 -17.06
N GLU A 178 7.59 13.36 -17.71
CA GLU A 178 6.21 12.86 -17.67
C GLU A 178 5.81 12.49 -16.23
N LEU A 179 6.64 11.70 -15.54
CA LEU A 179 6.41 11.32 -14.14
C LEU A 179 6.36 12.54 -13.23
N GLN A 180 7.23 13.53 -13.43
CA GLN A 180 7.20 14.78 -12.66
C GLN A 180 5.90 15.56 -12.88
N ALA A 181 5.39 15.60 -14.11
CA ALA A 181 4.12 16.25 -14.43
C ALA A 181 2.95 15.54 -13.73
N GLU A 182 2.90 14.22 -13.75
CA GLU A 182 1.87 13.45 -13.04
C GLU A 182 1.96 13.59 -11.52
N LEU A 183 3.17 13.58 -10.97
CA LEU A 183 3.42 13.81 -9.55
C LEU A 183 2.92 15.21 -9.14
N SER A 184 3.14 16.22 -9.98
CA SER A 184 2.61 17.57 -9.71
C SER A 184 1.08 17.62 -9.76
N LYS A 185 0.45 16.87 -10.67
CA LYS A 185 -1.01 16.78 -10.81
C LYS A 185 -1.65 16.05 -9.63
N THR A 186 -1.05 14.95 -9.19
CA THR A 186 -1.51 14.19 -8.02
C THR A 186 -1.35 14.98 -6.73
N ARG A 187 -0.24 15.71 -6.55
CA ARG A 187 -0.08 16.64 -5.42
C ARG A 187 -1.17 17.71 -5.36
N ARG A 188 -1.50 18.35 -6.48
CA ARG A 188 -2.61 19.34 -6.52
C ARG A 188 -3.95 18.72 -6.13
N ARG A 189 -4.26 17.52 -6.62
CA ARG A 189 -5.48 16.80 -6.22
C ARG A 189 -5.49 16.48 -4.72
N LEU A 190 -4.35 16.13 -4.16
CA LEU A 190 -4.20 15.85 -2.73
C LEU A 190 -4.48 17.13 -1.92
N GLU A 191 -3.88 18.25 -2.30
CA GLU A 191 -4.13 19.57 -1.69
C GLU A 191 -5.62 19.97 -1.76
N GLU A 192 -6.29 19.71 -2.91
CA GLU A 192 -7.73 19.93 -3.06
C GLU A 192 -8.55 19.06 -2.10
N ILE A 193 -8.20 17.78 -1.96
CA ILE A 193 -8.88 16.84 -1.05
C ILE A 193 -8.68 17.24 0.40
N GLU A 194 -7.46 17.61 0.79
CA GLU A 194 -7.14 18.10 2.14
C GLU A 194 -7.92 19.38 2.46
N ALA A 195 -8.02 20.32 1.53
CA ALA A 195 -8.83 21.52 1.72
C ALA A 195 -10.32 21.21 1.93
N VAL A 196 -10.86 20.24 1.17
CA VAL A 196 -12.24 19.76 1.36
C VAL A 196 -12.41 19.07 2.71
N LEU A 197 -11.45 18.25 3.15
CA LEU A 197 -11.49 17.59 4.46
C LEU A 197 -11.52 18.61 5.60
N VAL A 198 -10.64 19.60 5.59
CA VAL A 198 -10.62 20.67 6.61
C VAL A 198 -11.95 21.43 6.64
N GLN A 199 -12.53 21.73 5.47
CA GLN A 199 -13.84 22.36 5.41
C GLN A 199 -14.94 21.46 5.99
N LYS A 200 -14.89 20.15 5.71
CA LYS A 200 -15.85 19.18 6.25
C LYS A 200 -15.74 19.03 7.75
N GLU A 201 -14.53 18.92 8.30
CA GLU A 201 -14.29 18.88 9.74
C GLU A 201 -14.87 20.11 10.43
N ARG A 202 -14.61 21.31 9.89
CA ARG A 202 -15.22 22.55 10.42
C ARG A 202 -16.75 22.51 10.39
N THR A 203 -17.36 22.04 9.29
CA THR A 203 -18.83 21.91 9.24
C THR A 203 -19.37 20.89 10.24
N ILE A 204 -18.62 19.82 10.53
CA ILE A 204 -19.00 18.84 11.56
C ILE A 204 -18.95 19.50 12.95
N GLU A 205 -17.88 20.24 13.26
CA GLU A 205 -17.77 20.97 14.53
C GLU A 205 -18.89 22.00 14.72
N GLU A 206 -19.22 22.76 13.67
CA GLU A 206 -20.32 23.72 13.67
C GLU A 206 -21.66 23.01 13.92
N MET A 207 -21.94 21.91 13.20
CA MET A 207 -23.14 21.10 13.42
C MET A 207 -23.22 20.53 14.84
N GLU A 208 -22.12 20.02 15.39
CA GLU A 208 -22.09 19.51 16.76
C GLU A 208 -22.42 20.58 17.80
N SER A 209 -21.90 21.80 17.59
CA SER A 209 -22.20 22.96 18.44
C SER A 209 -23.68 23.32 18.38
N ASP A 210 -24.26 23.34 17.17
CA ASP A 210 -25.67 23.61 16.96
C ASP A 210 -26.55 22.53 17.61
N TYR A 211 -26.21 21.25 17.43
CA TYR A 211 -26.91 20.14 18.08
C TYR A 211 -26.88 20.25 19.61
N LYS A 212 -25.73 20.60 20.21
CA LYS A 212 -25.62 20.82 21.66
C LYS A 212 -26.51 21.97 22.13
N THR A 213 -26.61 23.03 21.34
CA THR A 213 -27.47 24.18 21.64
C THR A 213 -28.95 23.81 21.56
N ILE A 214 -29.35 23.10 20.51
CA ILE A 214 -30.72 22.59 20.34
C ILE A 214 -31.11 21.67 21.49
N LEU A 215 -30.22 20.73 21.88
CA LEU A 215 -30.47 19.82 23.00
C LEU A 215 -30.70 20.58 24.31
N ARG A 216 -29.88 21.60 24.60
CA ARG A 216 -30.08 22.45 25.79
C ARG A 216 -31.40 23.21 25.76
N ASP A 217 -31.78 23.81 24.63
CA ASP A 217 -33.08 24.49 24.52
C ASP A 217 -34.26 23.52 24.69
N MET A 218 -34.15 22.31 24.15
CA MET A 218 -35.15 21.25 24.39
C MET A 218 -35.22 20.87 25.86
N GLU A 219 -34.08 20.62 26.52
CA GLU A 219 -34.02 20.31 27.95
C GLU A 219 -34.64 21.43 28.80
N ASP A 220 -34.31 22.69 28.52
CA ASP A 220 -34.84 23.84 29.23
C ASP A 220 -36.36 23.96 29.08
N ARG A 221 -36.89 23.77 27.86
CA ARG A 221 -38.34 23.75 27.61
C ARG A 221 -39.01 22.57 28.34
N PHE A 222 -38.40 21.39 28.33
CA PHE A 222 -38.89 20.25 29.11
C PHE A 222 -38.97 20.59 30.59
N PHE A 223 -37.92 21.18 31.17
CA PHE A 223 -37.90 21.60 32.57
C PHE A 223 -38.96 22.67 32.88
N GLN A 224 -39.15 23.65 32.00
CA GLN A 224 -40.20 24.68 32.18
C GLN A 224 -41.60 24.05 32.22
N VAL A 225 -41.90 23.15 31.28
CA VAL A 225 -43.19 22.42 31.27
C VAL A 225 -43.35 21.58 32.54
N LEU A 226 -42.29 20.90 32.97
CA LEU A 226 -42.29 20.07 34.18
C LEU A 226 -42.55 20.91 35.45
N GLN A 227 -41.89 22.06 35.57
CA GLN A 227 -42.11 23.00 36.68
C GLN A 227 -43.51 23.61 36.66
N SER A 228 -44.03 23.96 35.48
CA SER A 228 -45.40 24.45 35.34
C SER A 228 -46.43 23.42 35.79
N LYS A 229 -46.29 22.16 35.36
CA LYS A 229 -47.14 21.05 35.82
C LYS A 229 -47.01 20.81 37.33
N LYS A 230 -45.79 20.84 37.86
CA LYS A 230 -45.52 20.68 39.30
C LYS A 230 -46.21 21.76 40.13
N ARG A 231 -46.11 23.03 39.72
CA ARG A 231 -46.85 24.14 40.35
C ARG A 231 -48.35 23.94 40.27
N LYS A 232 -48.87 23.51 39.11
CA LYS A 232 -50.31 23.33 38.94
C LYS A 232 -50.88 22.22 39.81
N ILE A 233 -50.14 21.14 39.99
CA ILE A 233 -50.50 20.05 40.92
C ILE A 233 -50.50 20.58 42.35
N ALA A 234 -49.47 21.32 42.76
CA ALA A 234 -49.40 21.91 44.10
C ALA A 234 -50.58 22.88 44.39
N GLU A 235 -50.98 23.70 43.40
CA GLU A 235 -52.18 24.55 43.50
C GLU A 235 -53.48 23.74 43.70
N LEU A 236 -53.60 22.59 43.01
CA LEU A 236 -54.80 21.74 43.05
C LEU A 236 -54.86 20.85 44.30
N GLU A 237 -53.71 20.44 44.83
CA GLU A 237 -53.61 19.57 46.02
C GLU A 237 -53.69 20.35 47.34
N GLY A 238 -53.56 21.69 47.31
CA GLY A 238 -53.89 22.55 48.44
C GLY A 238 -52.89 22.50 49.60
N ASP A 239 -51.61 22.21 49.36
CA ASP A 239 -50.61 22.10 50.43
C ASP A 239 -49.27 22.83 50.17
N LYS A 240 -48.58 23.17 51.27
CA LYS A 240 -47.49 24.17 51.37
C LYS A 240 -46.27 23.90 50.47
N VAL A 241 -45.76 24.99 49.87
CA VAL A 241 -44.65 25.08 48.90
C VAL A 241 -43.30 24.49 49.37
N GLU A 242 -43.12 24.23 50.66
CA GLU A 242 -41.81 23.91 51.26
C GLU A 242 -41.28 22.49 50.97
N ASP A 243 -42.12 21.53 50.57
CA ASP A 243 -41.69 20.11 50.43
C ASP A 243 -41.06 19.77 49.06
N PHE A 244 -40.98 20.74 48.15
CA PHE A 244 -40.56 20.50 46.76
C PHE A 244 -39.08 20.77 46.46
N GLY A 245 -38.36 21.47 47.36
CA GLY A 245 -36.92 21.74 47.23
C GLY A 245 -36.06 20.50 47.41
N THR A 246 -36.40 19.67 48.39
CA THR A 246 -35.79 18.36 48.69
C THR A 246 -35.98 17.34 47.55
N LEU A 247 -37.10 17.41 46.83
CA LEU A 247 -37.37 16.55 45.68
C LEU A 247 -36.46 16.85 44.47
N ASN A 248 -36.12 18.12 44.24
CA ASN A 248 -35.24 18.55 43.15
C ASN A 248 -33.77 18.20 43.45
N GLN A 249 -33.38 18.29 44.72
CA GLN A 249 -32.02 17.97 45.18
C GLN A 249 -31.75 16.46 45.14
N SER A 250 -32.72 15.65 45.59
CA SER A 250 -32.68 14.19 45.45
C SER A 250 -32.74 13.71 43.99
N TYR A 251 -33.43 14.45 43.10
CA TYR A 251 -33.40 14.17 41.65
C TYR A 251 -32.04 14.49 41.03
N LYS A 252 -31.41 15.62 41.37
CA LYS A 252 -30.04 15.96 40.93
C LYS A 252 -28.99 14.97 41.45
N GLU A 253 -29.13 14.48 42.67
CA GLU A 253 -28.25 13.44 43.25
C GLU A 253 -28.45 12.06 42.59
N ARG A 254 -29.70 11.71 42.24
CA ARG A 254 -30.01 10.49 41.45
C ARG A 254 -29.53 10.57 40.00
N GLN A 255 -29.57 11.76 39.39
CA GLN A 255 -29.03 11.99 38.04
C GLN A 255 -27.48 11.95 38.04
N LYS A 256 -26.82 12.53 39.04
CA LYS A 256 -25.35 12.41 39.21
C LYS A 256 -24.87 10.96 39.37
N SER A 257 -25.70 10.08 39.94
CA SER A 257 -25.40 8.65 40.07
C SER A 257 -25.84 7.81 38.85
N ASN A 258 -26.76 8.32 38.03
CA ASN A 258 -27.21 7.70 36.78
C ASN A 258 -26.46 8.19 35.52
N LEU A 259 -25.61 9.21 35.63
CA LEU A 259 -24.55 9.54 34.67
C LEU A 259 -23.42 8.49 34.74
N LYS A 260 -23.75 7.21 34.60
CA LYS A 260 -22.81 6.25 34.02
C LYS A 260 -22.71 6.63 32.55
N ILE A 261 -21.74 7.50 32.29
CA ILE A 261 -21.01 7.72 31.04
C ILE A 261 -21.54 6.81 29.92
N LEU A 262 -22.51 7.31 29.16
CA LEU A 262 -22.70 6.84 27.78
C LEU A 262 -21.48 7.38 27.04
N HIS A 263 -20.51 6.50 26.79
CA HIS A 263 -19.40 6.81 25.89
C HIS A 263 -20.01 7.06 24.51
N LEU A 264 -19.60 8.15 23.83
CA LEU A 264 -20.06 8.45 22.48
C LEU A 264 -19.81 7.29 21.49
N GLU A 265 -18.89 6.39 21.84
CA GLU A 265 -18.58 5.15 21.12
C GLU A 265 -19.79 4.20 20.99
N ASP A 266 -20.73 4.21 21.95
CA ASP A 266 -21.93 3.34 21.93
C ASP A 266 -23.04 3.86 20.99
N ILE A 267 -23.00 5.13 20.58
CA ILE A 267 -23.98 5.74 19.66
C ILE A 267 -23.51 5.64 18.19
N ILE A 268 -22.22 5.39 17.96
CA ILE A 268 -21.61 5.37 16.62
C ILE A 268 -21.60 3.97 15.99
N VAL A 269 -21.77 2.89 16.77
CA VAL A 269 -21.94 1.55 16.19
C VAL A 269 -23.42 1.35 15.82
N GLY A 270 -23.68 1.50 14.53
CA GLY A 270 -25.00 1.41 13.91
C GLY A 270 -25.81 0.18 14.32
N GLU A 271 -27.13 0.33 14.17
CA GLU A 271 -28.15 -0.68 14.35
C GLU A 271 -27.96 -1.90 13.45
N GLU A 272 -26.95 -2.74 13.68
CA GLU A 272 -26.93 -4.09 13.13
C GLU A 272 -26.52 -5.09 14.22
N HIS A 273 -27.45 -6.00 14.48
CA HIS A 273 -27.32 -7.20 15.32
C HIS A 273 -27.43 -7.04 16.84
N LYS A 274 -28.66 -7.18 17.35
CA LYS A 274 -28.94 -8.06 18.50
C LYS A 274 -30.36 -8.63 18.42
N LYS A 275 -30.45 -9.70 17.62
CA LYS A 275 -31.55 -10.66 17.63
C LYS A 275 -31.35 -11.63 18.80
N TYR A 276 -32.45 -11.92 19.51
CA TYR A 276 -32.71 -13.10 20.35
C TYR A 276 -31.97 -13.26 21.70
N GLY A 277 -32.76 -13.51 22.75
CA GLY A 277 -32.38 -14.41 23.84
C GLY A 277 -32.77 -13.97 25.24
N GLU A 278 -33.67 -14.75 25.84
CA GLU A 278 -33.82 -14.95 27.30
C GLU A 278 -34.55 -13.90 28.15
N ARG A 279 -35.89 -13.99 28.07
CA ARG A 279 -36.73 -13.85 29.27
C ARG A 279 -36.53 -15.07 30.17
N SER A 280 -36.05 -14.87 31.39
CA SER A 280 -36.35 -15.77 32.51
C SER A 280 -36.65 -14.95 33.78
N PRO A 281 -37.93 -14.80 34.18
CA PRO A 281 -38.24 -14.26 35.49
C PRO A 281 -38.17 -15.38 36.53
N LYS A 282 -37.16 -15.32 37.40
CA LYS A 282 -37.11 -16.10 38.66
C LYS A 282 -38.35 -15.76 39.50
N ARG A 283 -39.27 -16.70 39.64
CA ARG A 283 -40.38 -16.66 40.60
C ARG A 283 -39.89 -17.24 41.94
N ASP A 284 -39.66 -16.35 42.91
CA ASP A 284 -39.51 -16.74 44.31
C ASP A 284 -40.83 -17.25 44.87
N ARG A 285 -40.90 -18.56 45.12
CA ARG A 285 -41.99 -19.19 45.88
C ARG A 285 -41.67 -19.09 47.37
N LYS A 286 -42.45 -18.25 48.07
CA LYS A 286 -42.49 -18.14 49.54
C LYS A 286 -42.78 -19.51 50.17
N THR A 287 -41.86 -20.00 51.00
CA THR A 287 -42.08 -21.09 51.96
C THR A 287 -42.29 -20.51 53.36
N ARG A 288 -43.37 -20.92 54.01
CA ARG A 288 -43.66 -20.78 55.45
C ARG A 288 -44.75 -21.81 55.79
N PRO A 289 -44.89 -22.25 57.04
CA PRO A 289 -43.93 -22.99 57.86
C PRO A 289 -44.55 -24.34 58.31
N MET A 290 -43.76 -25.35 58.65
CA MET A 290 -44.29 -26.53 59.35
C MET A 290 -43.64 -26.71 60.73
N LYS A 291 -44.53 -26.90 61.70
CA LYS A 291 -44.33 -27.07 63.14
C LYS A 291 -43.49 -28.32 63.46
N ARG A 292 -42.57 -28.18 64.42
CA ARG A 292 -42.15 -29.24 65.37
C ARG A 292 -43.30 -29.44 66.38
N ALA A 293 -43.61 -30.55 67.03
CA ALA A 293 -43.01 -31.85 67.42
C ALA A 293 -44.21 -32.74 67.85
N PRO A 294 -44.08 -33.96 68.40
CA PRO A 294 -42.91 -34.83 68.59
C PRO A 294 -42.85 -36.04 67.65
#